data_AF-A0A523SSC6-F1
#
_entry.id   AF-A0A523SSC6-F1
#
_cell.length_a   1.000
_cell.length_b   1.000
_cell.length_c   1.000
_cell.angle_alpha   90.00
_cell.angle_beta   90.00
_cell.angle_gamma   90.00
#
_symmetry.space_group_name_H-M   'P 1'
#
loop_
_entity.id
_entity.type
_entity.pdbx_description
1 polymer ?
#
loop_
_entity_poly.entity_id
_entity_poly.type
_entity_poly.pdbx_seq_one_letter_code
_entity_poly.pdbx_strand_id
1 'polypeptide(L)'
;MSQKVRDWLRQLRLLDQTTHEDRVEIDSEIERQTGVHCDYAIEKKMITEREFRRVVERVLAQKKMAMKKTLDKLVEQKAVV
;
A
#
# COMPACT_ATOMS: atom_id res chain seq x y z
N MET A 1 12.35 -3.08 2.36
CA MET A 1 11.11 -3.86 2.17
C MET A 1 11.25 -5.15 2.94
N SER A 2 10.38 -5.31 3.94
CA SER A 2 10.21 -6.53 4.71
C SER A 2 9.96 -7.74 3.80
N GLN A 3 10.67 -8.84 4.07
CA GLN A 3 10.42 -10.11 3.39
C GLN A 3 9.05 -10.66 3.78
N LYS A 4 8.58 -10.43 5.01
CA LYS A 4 7.27 -10.87 5.50
C LYS A 4 6.12 -10.18 4.79
N VAL A 5 6.22 -8.86 4.55
CA VAL A 5 5.23 -8.12 3.76
C VAL A 5 5.12 -8.69 2.35
N ARG A 6 6.26 -9.01 1.73
CA ARG A 6 6.27 -9.64 0.41
C ARG A 6 5.57 -10.99 0.42
N ASP A 7 5.77 -11.80 1.46
CA ASP A 7 5.15 -13.11 1.57
C ASP A 7 3.63 -13.01 1.83
N TRP A 8 3.18 -12.07 2.66
CA TRP A 8 1.75 -11.82 2.87
C TRP A 8 1.06 -11.29 1.61
N LEU A 9 1.71 -10.39 0.86
CA LEU A 9 1.20 -9.94 -0.44
C LEU A 9 1.07 -11.10 -1.44
N ARG A 10 1.99 -12.08 -1.42
CA ARG A 10 1.86 -13.30 -2.24
C ARG A 10 0.70 -14.17 -1.78
N GLN A 11 0.57 -14.41 -0.48
CA GLN A 11 -0.51 -15.22 0.09
C GLN A 11 -1.88 -14.62 -0.26
N LEU A 12 -1.99 -13.29 -0.27
CA LEU A 12 -3.19 -12.56 -0.64
C LEU A 12 -3.39 -12.38 -2.16
N ARG A 13 -2.45 -12.84 -3.00
CA ARG A 13 -2.44 -12.61 -4.46
C ARG A 13 -2.48 -11.12 -4.86
N LEU A 14 -1.90 -10.27 -4.02
CA LEU A 14 -1.80 -8.82 -4.22
C LEU A 14 -0.40 -8.37 -4.67
N LEU A 15 0.60 -9.26 -4.66
CA LEU A 15 1.97 -8.89 -5.02
C LEU A 15 2.07 -8.31 -6.44
N ASP A 16 1.36 -8.88 -7.40
CA ASP A 16 1.37 -8.43 -8.81
C ASP A 16 0.57 -7.13 -9.02
N GLN A 17 -0.27 -6.76 -8.06
CA GLN A 17 -1.06 -5.53 -8.06
C GLN A 17 -0.37 -4.38 -7.33
N THR A 18 0.82 -4.60 -6.78
CA THR A 18 1.59 -3.60 -6.03
C THR A 18 2.92 -3.32 -6.71
N THR A 19 3.27 -2.03 -6.86
CA THR A 19 4.61 -1.62 -7.30
C THR A 19 5.61 -1.72 -6.15
N HIS A 20 6.90 -1.50 -6.43
CA HIS A 20 7.91 -1.41 -5.37
C HIS A 20 7.57 -0.29 -4.36
N GLU A 21 7.17 0.87 -4.86
CA GLU A 21 6.76 2.02 -4.03
C GLU A 21 5.55 1.67 -3.14
N ASP A 22 4.53 1.00 -3.69
CA ASP A 22 3.35 0.59 -2.91
C ASP A 22 3.76 -0.30 -1.74
N ARG A 23 4.71 -1.21 -1.97
CA ARG A 23 5.22 -2.12 -0.94
C ARG A 23 6.04 -1.39 0.13
N VAL A 24 6.77 -0.34 -0.24
CA VAL A 24 7.48 0.52 0.73
C VAL A 24 6.48 1.31 1.56
N GLU A 25 5.43 1.85 0.94
CA GLU A 25 4.39 2.60 1.63
C GLU A 25 3.57 1.70 2.58
N ILE A 26 3.27 0.47 2.17
CA ILE A 26 2.66 -0.55 3.03
C ILE A 26 3.55 -0.84 4.25
N ASP A 27 4.86 -1.02 4.05
CA ASP A 27 5.82 -1.21 5.16
C ASP A 27 5.74 -0.03 6.14
N SER A 28 5.90 1.20 5.63
CA SER A 28 5.90 2.41 6.48
C SER A 28 4.58 2.60 7.23
N GLU A 29 3.45 2.28 6.62
CA GLU A 29 2.15 2.42 7.26
C GLU A 29 1.92 1.37 8.36
N ILE A 30 2.45 0.14 8.19
CA ILE A 30 2.42 -0.88 9.25
C ILE A 30 3.33 -0.47 10.41
N GLU A 31 4.53 0.02 10.12
CA GLU A 31 5.46 0.51 11.14
C GLU A 31 4.88 1.69 11.92
N ARG A 32 4.21 2.61 11.21
CA ARG A 32 3.53 3.75 11.83
C ARG A 32 2.38 3.32 12.75
N GLN A 33 1.60 2.31 12.37
CA GLN A 33 0.48 1.84 13.20
C GLN A 33 0.93 1.05 14.42
N THR A 34 1.98 0.24 14.27
CA THR A 34 2.44 -0.68 15.32
C THR A 34 3.53 -0.08 16.19
N GLY A 35 4.20 0.99 15.72
CA GLY A 35 5.34 1.62 16.39
C GLY A 35 6.63 0.80 16.33
N VAL A 36 6.64 -0.30 15.56
CA VAL A 36 7.75 -1.26 15.48
C VAL A 36 8.00 -1.67 14.03
N HIS A 37 9.17 -2.22 13.74
CA HIS A 37 9.52 -2.70 12.41
C HIS A 37 8.53 -3.76 11.91
N CYS A 38 8.21 -3.72 10.63
CA CYS A 38 7.12 -4.50 10.02
C CYS A 38 7.30 -6.02 10.19
N ASP A 39 8.53 -6.53 10.01
CA ASP A 39 8.85 -7.96 10.25
C ASP A 39 8.52 -8.40 11.68
N TYR A 40 8.84 -7.54 12.67
CA TYR A 40 8.57 -7.82 14.07
C TYR A 40 7.08 -7.81 14.38
N ALA A 41 6.33 -6.85 13.84
CA ALA A 41 4.88 -6.79 13.99
C ALA A 41 4.19 -8.06 13.47
N ILE A 42 4.64 -8.58 12.31
CA ILE A 42 4.11 -9.81 11.72
C ILE A 42 4.50 -11.04 12.55
N GLU A 43 5.76 -11.17 12.96
CA GLU A 43 6.23 -12.31 13.75
C GLU A 43 5.56 -12.39 15.13
N LYS A 44 5.32 -11.24 15.76
CA LYS A 44 4.62 -11.16 17.05
C LYS A 44 3.09 -11.18 16.91
N LYS A 45 2.55 -11.34 15.69
CA LYS A 45 1.11 -11.33 15.41
C LYS A 45 0.41 -10.07 15.93
N MET A 46 1.12 -8.93 15.94
CA MET A 46 0.57 -7.63 16.30
C MET A 46 -0.36 -7.08 15.22
N ILE A 47 -0.26 -7.63 14.01
CA ILE A 47 -1.18 -7.36 12.91
C ILE A 47 -1.77 -8.68 12.43
N THR A 48 -3.07 -8.68 12.18
CA THR A 48 -3.79 -9.80 11.55
C THR A 48 -3.78 -9.66 10.03
N GLU A 49 -4.02 -10.77 9.32
CA GLU A 49 -4.18 -10.74 7.86
C GLU A 49 -5.24 -9.72 7.41
N ARG A 50 -6.35 -9.61 8.17
CA ARG A 50 -7.44 -8.68 7.88
C ARG A 50 -6.99 -7.22 8.01
N GLU A 51 -6.22 -6.89 9.05
CA GLU A 51 -5.68 -5.54 9.24
C GLU A 51 -4.67 -5.20 8.17
N PHE A 52 -3.78 -6.13 7.84
CA PHE A 52 -2.84 -5.96 6.74
C PHE A 52 -3.55 -5.72 5.42
N ARG A 53 -4.59 -6.51 5.09
CA ARG A 53 -5.38 -6.30 3.87
C ARG A 53 -5.98 -4.90 3.82
N ARG A 54 -6.51 -4.39 4.93
CA ARG A 54 -7.03 -3.01 5.01
C ARG A 54 -5.95 -1.96 4.76
N VAL A 55 -4.74 -2.18 5.26
CA VAL A 55 -3.60 -1.30 4.98
C VAL A 55 -3.31 -1.27 3.48
N VAL A 56 -3.20 -2.45 2.85
CA VAL A 56 -2.93 -2.58 1.42
C VAL A 56 -4.03 -1.91 0.58
N GLU A 57 -5.30 -2.19 0.87
CA GLU A 57 -6.44 -1.60 0.17
C GLU A 57 -6.43 -0.07 0.25
N ARG A 58 -6.11 0.49 1.42
CA ARG A 58 -6.05 1.93 1.60
C ARG A 58 -4.92 2.58 0.82
N VAL A 59 -3.71 1.99 0.81
CA VAL A 59 -2.57 2.48 0.01
C VAL A 59 -2.92 2.47 -1.48
N LEU A 60 -3.46 1.35 -1.97
CA LEU A 60 -3.87 1.23 -3.37
C LEU A 60 -5.01 2.20 -3.73
N ALA A 61 -5.97 2.40 -2.83
CA ALA A 61 -7.08 3.34 -3.04
C ALA A 61 -6.59 4.80 -3.11
N GLN A 62 -5.67 5.20 -2.22
CA GLN A 62 -5.07 6.53 -2.23
C GLN A 62 -4.34 6.81 -3.55
N LYS A 63 -3.57 5.85 -4.05
CA LYS A 63 -2.87 5.96 -5.33
C LYS A 63 -3.84 6.10 -6.51
N LYS A 64 -4.91 5.30 -6.53
CA LYS A 64 -5.94 5.39 -7.58
C LYS A 64 -6.62 6.76 -7.58
N MET A 65 -6.91 7.32 -6.41
CA MET A 65 -7.47 8.67 -6.30
C MET A 65 -6.48 9.75 -6.74
N ALA A 66 -5.20 9.64 -6.36
CA ALA A 66 -4.16 10.56 -6.77
C ALA A 66 -3.99 10.58 -8.30
N MET A 67 -3.96 9.40 -8.93
CA MET A 67 -3.89 9.26 -10.38
C MET A 67 -5.11 9.88 -11.08
N LYS A 68 -6.32 9.64 -10.57
CA LYS A 68 -7.54 10.24 -11.11
C LYS A 68 -7.46 11.77 -11.06
N LYS A 69 -7.08 12.34 -9.92
CA LYS A 69 -6.95 13.79 -9.74
C LYS A 69 -5.91 14.41 -10.70
N THR A 70 -4.82 13.70 -10.96
CA THR A 70 -3.82 14.13 -11.95
C THR A 70 -4.36 14.09 -13.37
N LEU A 71 -5.10 13.03 -13.73
CA LEU A 71 -5.73 12.90 -15.04
C LEU A 71 -6.78 14.00 -15.27
N ASP A 72 -7.64 14.25 -14.28
CA ASP A 72 -8.67 15.30 -14.34
C ASP A 72 -8.03 16.67 -14.61
N LYS A 73 -6.93 17.01 -13.91
CA LYS A 73 -6.16 18.25 -14.17
C LYS A 73 -5.57 18.32 -15.58
N LEU A 74 -5.08 17.21 -16.12
CA LEU A 74 -4.52 17.18 -17.49
C LEU A 74 -5.61 17.38 -18.55
N VAL A 75 -6.81 16.84 -18.32
CA VAL A 75 -7.97 17.04 -19.20
C VAL A 75 -8.42 18.50 -19.15
N GLU A 76 -8.52 19.09 -17.96
CA GLU A 76 -8.84 20.52 -17.79
C GLU A 76 -7.85 21.42 -18.52
N GLN A 77 -6.54 21.13 -18.44
CA GLN A 77 -5.50 21.92 -19.13
C GLN A 77 -5.56 21.81 -20.66
N LYS A 78 -5.96 20.65 -21.20
CA LYS A 78 -6.10 20.44 -22.66
C LYS A 78 -7.39 21.00 -23.24
N ALA A 79 -8.44 21.18 -22.43
CA ALA A 79 -9.71 21.73 -22.87
C ALA A 79 -9.69 23.27 -23.05
N VAL A 80 -8.61 23.93 -22.63
CA VAL A 80 -8.42 25.40 -22.69
C VAL A 80 -7.51 25.81 -23.87
N VAL A 81 -7.06 24.86 -24.70
CA VAL A 81 -6.25 25.07 -25.92
C VAL A 81 -7.04 24.63 -27.14
#